data_AF-A0A954XZ92-F1
#
_entry.id   AF-A0A954XZ92-F1
#
_cell.length_a   1.000
_cell.length_b   1.000
_cell.length_c   1.000
_cell.angle_alpha   90.00
_cell.angle_beta   90.00
_cell.angle_gamma   90.00
#
_symmetry.space_group_name_H-M   'P 1'
#
loop_
_entity.id
_entity.type
_entity.pdbx_description
1 polymer ?
#
loop_
_entity_poly.entity_id
_entity_poly.type
_entity_poly.pdbx_seq_one_letter_code
_entity_poly.pdbx_strand_id
1 'polypeptide(L)'
;MCSGIEDAAVAAASLNWHHAHCAEVDPFCKKLLVYHNPEVLNLGNILKADFPPVDSVVAGAPCQSFSAYSTARTGFDDQSGQLAFRFVEILRQPRPRWVV
;
A
#
# COMPACT_ATOMS: atom_id res chain seq x y z
N MET A 1 -0.70 1.41 -1.95
CA MET A 1 0.23 1.39 -0.80
C MET A 1 0.34 -0.03 -0.30
N CYS A 2 1.52 -0.50 0.14
CA CYS A 2 1.77 -1.93 0.39
C CYS A 2 1.40 -2.75 -0.85
N SER A 3 2.01 -2.38 -1.96
CA SER A 3 1.58 -2.78 -3.29
C SER A 3 1.69 -4.27 -3.60
N GLY A 4 2.63 -4.99 -2.96
CA GLY A 4 2.92 -6.38 -3.31
C GLY A 4 3.20 -6.53 -4.81
N ILE A 5 2.44 -7.40 -5.46
CA ILE A 5 2.53 -7.64 -6.91
C ILE A 5 1.65 -6.70 -7.75
N GLU A 6 1.05 -5.67 -7.15
CA GLU A 6 0.24 -4.63 -7.79
C GLU A 6 -1.09 -5.12 -8.39
N ASP A 7 -1.79 -5.97 -7.64
CA ASP A 7 -3.14 -6.44 -7.99
C ASP A 7 -4.17 -5.30 -8.13
N ALA A 8 -4.03 -4.24 -7.33
CA ALA A 8 -4.87 -3.05 -7.39
C ALA A 8 -4.85 -2.37 -8.77
N ALA A 9 -3.68 -2.25 -9.40
CA ALA A 9 -3.58 -1.68 -10.74
C ALA A 9 -4.24 -2.58 -11.80
N VAL A 10 -4.09 -3.91 -11.66
CA VAL A 10 -4.76 -4.87 -12.54
C VAL A 10 -6.29 -4.76 -12.41
N ALA A 11 -6.82 -4.65 -11.20
CA ALA A 11 -8.25 -4.45 -10.98
C ALA A 11 -8.75 -3.11 -11.57
N ALA A 12 -7.95 -2.04 -11.44
CA ALA A 12 -8.29 -0.71 -11.93
C ALA A 12 -8.12 -0.54 -13.45
N ALA A 13 -7.45 -1.48 -14.15
CA ALA A 13 -7.18 -1.39 -15.59
C ALA A 13 -8.45 -1.21 -16.43
N SER A 14 -9.57 -1.79 -16.00
CA SER A 14 -10.87 -1.68 -16.69
C SER A 14 -11.60 -0.35 -16.46
N LEU A 15 -11.15 0.44 -15.48
CA LEU A 15 -11.81 1.68 -15.04
C LEU A 15 -11.24 2.94 -15.71
N ASN A 16 -10.28 2.79 -16.62
CA ASN A 16 -9.54 3.89 -17.24
C ASN A 16 -8.88 4.81 -16.20
N TRP A 17 -8.40 4.23 -15.10
CA TRP A 17 -7.68 4.95 -14.06
C TRP A 17 -6.21 5.04 -14.39
N HIS A 18 -5.59 6.17 -14.05
CA HIS A 18 -4.15 6.36 -14.16
C HIS A 18 -3.47 5.90 -12.87
N HIS A 19 -2.53 4.95 -12.97
CA HIS A 19 -1.75 4.52 -11.83
C HIS A 19 -0.67 5.57 -11.51
N ALA A 20 -0.91 6.40 -10.49
CA ALA A 20 -0.05 7.54 -10.18
C ALA A 20 1.31 7.13 -9.57
N HIS A 21 1.29 6.31 -8.53
CA HIS A 21 2.49 5.86 -7.82
C HIS A 21 2.17 4.67 -6.91
N CYS A 22 3.18 3.84 -6.66
CA CYS A 22 3.11 2.68 -5.77
C CYS A 22 4.03 2.84 -4.56
N ALA A 23 3.91 1.98 -3.55
CA ALA A 23 4.80 1.98 -2.40
C ALA A 23 5.04 0.55 -1.90
N GLU A 24 6.25 0.04 -2.16
CA GLU A 24 6.65 -1.34 -1.86
C GLU A 24 8.11 -1.40 -1.38
N VAL A 25 8.34 -2.23 -0.35
CA VAL A 25 9.64 -2.42 0.31
C VAL A 25 10.27 -3.79 0.03
N ASP A 26 9.46 -4.81 -0.29
CA ASP A 26 9.93 -6.16 -0.59
C ASP A 26 10.77 -6.19 -1.88
N PRO A 27 12.03 -6.66 -1.84
CA PRO A 27 12.92 -6.62 -2.99
C PRO A 27 12.44 -7.38 -4.21
N PHE A 28 11.69 -8.47 -4.03
CA PHE A 28 11.14 -9.25 -5.13
C PHE A 28 10.01 -8.47 -5.82
N CYS A 29 9.04 -7.99 -5.03
CA CYS A 29 7.91 -7.21 -5.51
C CYS A 29 8.37 -5.93 -6.20
N LYS A 30 9.38 -5.24 -5.66
CA LYS A 30 9.99 -4.05 -6.31
C LYS A 30 10.50 -4.34 -7.72
N LYS A 31 11.18 -5.49 -7.92
CA LYS A 31 11.69 -5.88 -9.25
C LYS A 31 10.54 -6.21 -10.20
N LEU A 32 9.51 -6.89 -9.69
CA LEU A 32 8.33 -7.25 -10.46
C LEU A 32 7.55 -6.01 -10.93
N LEU A 33 7.37 -5.03 -10.04
CA LEU A 33 6.77 -3.74 -10.35
C LEU A 33 7.49 -3.00 -11.47
N VAL A 34 8.83 -2.90 -11.40
CA VAL A 34 9.63 -2.27 -12.46
C VAL A 34 9.50 -3.01 -13.79
N TYR A 35 9.38 -4.34 -13.75
CA TYR A 35 9.24 -5.14 -14.97
C TYR A 35 7.88 -4.92 -15.66
N HIS A 36 6.78 -4.82 -14.91
CA HIS A 36 5.43 -4.66 -15.48
C HIS A 36 4.99 -3.21 -15.66
N ASN A 37 5.48 -2.29 -14.84
CA ASN A 37 5.06 -0.88 -14.78
C ASN A 37 6.27 0.05 -14.58
N PRO A 38 7.23 0.08 -15.53
CA PRO A 38 8.47 0.86 -15.39
C PRO A 38 8.23 2.37 -15.25
N GLU A 39 7.10 2.87 -15.72
CA GLU A 39 6.70 4.28 -15.61
C GLU A 39 6.16 4.68 -14.24
N VAL A 40 5.74 3.71 -13.40
CA VAL A 40 5.14 3.99 -12.11
C VAL A 40 6.22 4.16 -11.05
N LEU A 41 6.23 5.33 -10.41
CA LEU A 41 7.16 5.63 -9.33
C LEU A 41 6.83 4.80 -8.09
N ASN A 42 7.81 4.04 -7.61
CA ASN A 42 7.75 3.39 -6.30
C ASN A 42 8.33 4.30 -5.21
N LEU A 43 7.47 4.79 -4.32
CA LEU A 43 7.81 5.67 -3.20
C LEU A 43 8.50 4.93 -2.03
N GLY A 44 8.48 3.60 -2.03
CA GLY A 44 9.19 2.76 -1.06
C GLY A 44 8.48 2.65 0.28
N ASN A 45 9.21 2.92 1.37
CA ASN A 45 8.71 2.71 2.73
C ASN A 45 7.65 3.77 3.09
N ILE A 46 6.40 3.33 3.25
CA ILE A 46 5.25 4.20 3.56
C ILE A 46 5.43 5.08 4.81
N LEU A 47 6.26 4.66 5.77
CA LEU A 47 6.52 5.44 7.00
C LEU A 47 7.48 6.61 6.78
N LYS A 48 8.15 6.65 5.62
CA LYS A 48 9.18 7.65 5.27
C LYS A 48 8.89 8.37 3.94
N ALA A 49 7.93 7.87 3.18
CA ALA A 49 7.58 8.39 1.87
C ALA A 49 6.73 9.66 1.99
N ASP A 50 6.93 10.57 1.05
CA ASP A 50 6.03 11.69 0.78
C ASP A 50 5.03 11.26 -0.29
N PHE A 51 3.75 11.41 0.00
CA PHE A 51 2.67 11.01 -0.90
C PHE A 51 2.03 12.22 -1.59
N PRO A 52 2.19 12.36 -2.92
CA PRO A 52 1.49 13.38 -3.70
C PRO A 52 -0.03 13.23 -3.65
N PRO A 53 -0.79 14.30 -3.94
CA PRO A 53 -2.25 14.23 -4.05
C PRO A 53 -2.73 13.21 -5.10
N VAL A 54 -3.74 12.42 -4.74
CA VAL A 54 -4.42 11.45 -5.62
C VAL A 54 -5.91 11.39 -5.30
N ASP A 55 -6.74 10.99 -6.26
CA ASP A 55 -8.19 10.84 -6.05
C ASP A 55 -8.56 9.62 -5.20
N SER A 56 -7.78 8.53 -5.35
CA SER A 56 -8.05 7.24 -4.72
C SER A 56 -6.77 6.64 -4.17
N VAL A 57 -6.83 6.02 -2.99
CA VAL A 57 -5.76 5.20 -2.42
C VAL A 57 -6.29 3.78 -2.18
N VAL A 58 -5.55 2.78 -2.66
CA VAL A 58 -5.76 1.37 -2.31
C VAL A 58 -4.62 0.93 -1.41
N ALA A 59 -4.93 0.31 -0.27
CA ALA A 59 -3.95 -0.07 0.74
C ALA A 59 -4.21 -1.48 1.32
N GLY A 60 -3.30 -2.42 1.03
CA GLY A 60 -3.30 -3.75 1.64
C GLY A 60 -2.38 -3.80 2.87
N ALA A 61 -2.79 -3.23 4.01
CA ALA A 61 -1.98 -3.27 5.22
C ALA A 61 -1.75 -4.72 5.71
N PRO A 62 -0.59 -5.03 6.32
CA PRO A 62 -0.29 -6.38 6.80
C PRO A 62 -1.36 -6.89 7.77
N CYS A 63 -1.92 -8.07 7.50
CA CYS A 63 -3.04 -8.65 8.25
C CYS A 63 -2.62 -9.64 9.34
N GLN A 64 -1.32 -9.97 9.44
CA GLN A 64 -0.79 -11.06 10.27
C GLN A 64 -1.25 -10.95 11.73
N SER A 65 -1.22 -9.77 12.32
CA SER A 65 -1.57 -9.55 13.74
C SER A 65 -3.06 -9.73 14.05
N PHE A 66 -3.93 -9.68 13.04
CA PHE A 66 -5.37 -9.89 13.16
C PHE A 66 -5.82 -11.25 12.63
N SER A 67 -4.94 -12.00 11.96
CA SER A 67 -5.27 -13.28 11.35
C SER A 67 -5.53 -14.37 12.39
N ALA A 68 -6.59 -15.15 12.18
CA ALA A 68 -6.90 -16.32 13.00
C ALA A 68 -5.79 -17.39 12.97
N TYR A 69 -4.96 -17.39 11.92
CA TYR A 69 -3.84 -18.32 11.74
C TYR A 69 -2.55 -17.85 12.45
N SER A 70 -2.48 -16.60 12.90
CA SER A 70 -1.39 -16.13 13.76
C SER A 70 -1.57 -16.75 15.15
N THR A 71 -0.53 -17.40 15.66
CA THR A 71 -0.51 -18.00 17.01
C THR A 71 -0.55 -16.96 18.11
N ALA A 72 -0.10 -15.73 17.84
CA ALA A 72 -0.01 -14.67 18.83
C ALA A 72 -1.25 -13.75 18.89
N ARG A 73 -1.91 -13.50 17.75
CA ARG A 73 -3.10 -12.60 17.62
C ARG A 73 -2.99 -11.32 18.44
N THR A 74 -1.83 -10.70 18.38
CA THR A 74 -1.45 -9.53 19.18
C THR A 74 -2.22 -8.26 18.81
N GLY A 75 -2.97 -8.27 17.71
CA GLY A 75 -3.80 -7.13 17.31
C GLY A 75 -2.95 -5.86 17.23
N PHE A 76 -3.34 -4.83 17.98
CA PHE A 76 -2.64 -3.54 18.01
C PHE A 76 -1.39 -3.50 18.91
N ASP A 77 -1.10 -4.57 19.65
CA ASP A 77 0.11 -4.64 20.48
C ASP A 77 1.35 -4.97 19.65
N ASP A 78 1.18 -5.38 18.40
CA ASP A 78 2.26 -5.65 17.46
C ASP A 78 2.48 -4.50 16.47
N GLN A 79 3.74 -4.30 16.07
CA GLN A 79 4.15 -3.23 15.15
C GLN A 79 3.38 -3.27 13.82
N SER A 80 3.07 -4.47 13.29
CA SER A 80 2.30 -4.60 12.06
C SER A 80 0.83 -4.23 12.24
N GLY A 81 0.26 -4.45 13.43
CA GLY A 81 -1.09 -3.98 13.76
C GLY A 81 -1.16 -2.47 13.97
N GLN A 82 -0.12 -1.88 14.57
CA GLN A 82 -0.01 -0.43 14.71
C GLN A 82 0.15 0.30 13.37
N LEU A 83 0.58 -0.42 12.31
CA LEU A 83 0.69 0.13 10.97
C LEU A 83 -0.68 0.67 10.48
N ALA A 84 -1.80 0.10 10.93
CA ALA A 84 -3.14 0.61 10.62
C ALA A 84 -3.34 2.06 11.08
N PHE A 85 -2.85 2.44 12.27
CA PHE A 85 -2.92 3.83 12.74
C PHE A 85 -2.02 4.74 11.93
N ARG A 86 -0.81 4.27 11.59
CA ARG A 86 0.12 5.02 10.73
C ARG A 86 -0.48 5.26 9.35
N PHE A 87 -1.20 4.30 8.79
CA PHE A 87 -1.92 4.44 7.52
C PHE A 87 -2.90 5.61 7.55
N VAL A 88 -3.74 5.72 8.58
CA VAL A 88 -4.70 6.82 8.73
C VAL A 88 -3.99 8.17 8.79
N GLU A 89 -2.83 8.25 9.45
CA GLU A 89 -2.03 9.47 9.46
C GLU A 89 -1.44 9.80 8.08
N ILE A 90 -0.90 8.80 7.37
CA ILE A 90 -0.29 8.96 6.04
C ILE A 90 -1.32 9.46 5.03
N LEU A 91 -2.56 8.98 5.08
CA LEU A 91 -3.65 9.38 4.17
C LEU A 91 -3.97 10.88 4.23
N ARG A 92 -3.51 11.61 5.26
CA ARG A 92 -3.63 13.06 5.34
C ARG A 92 -2.75 13.81 4.34
N GLN A 93 -1.70 13.18 3.80
CA GLN A 93 -0.84 13.78 2.78
C GLN A 93 -1.50 13.77 1.39
N PRO A 94 -1.90 12.61 0.81
CA PRO A 94 -2.53 12.58 -0.51
C PRO A 94 -3.96 13.12 -0.52
N ARG A 95 -4.63 13.14 0.65
CA ARG A 95 -6.03 13.58 0.83
C ARG A 95 -7.01 13.00 -0.20
N PRO A 96 -7.06 11.67 -0.36
CA PRO A 96 -7.88 11.05 -1.37
C PRO A 96 -9.37 11.21 -1.08
N ARG A 97 -10.16 11.20 -2.15
CA ARG A 97 -11.62 11.12 -2.06
C ARG A 97 -12.07 9.71 -1.70
N TRP A 98 -11.33 8.69 -2.14
CA TRP A 98 -11.65 7.28 -1.92
C TRP A 98 -10.50 6.53 -1.28
N VAL A 99 -10.81 5.69 -0.30
CA VAL A 99 -9.85 4.79 0.36
C VAL A 99 -10.43 3.38 0.30
N VAL A 100 -9.63 2.44 -0.18
CA VAL A 100 -9.96 1.00 -0.25
C VAL A 100 -8.92 0.22 0.52
#